data_AF-A0A2V8GH72-F1
#
_entry.id   AF-A0A2V8GH72-F1
#
_cell.length_a   1.000
_cell.length_b   1.000
_cell.length_c   1.000
_cell.angle_alpha   90.00
_cell.angle_beta   90.00
_cell.angle_gamma   90.00
#
_symmetry.space_group_name_H-M   'P 1'
#
loop_
_entity.id
_entity.type
_entity.pdbx_description
1 polymer ?
#
loop_
_entity_poly.entity_id
_entity_poly.type
_entity_poly.pdbx_seq_one_letter_code
_entity_poly.pdbx_strand_id
1 'polypeptide(L)' 'MIEAALAEGVVSRGIANGVLDVKVHDLRDHTTDRHRSVDDVPYGGGPGM' A
#
# COMPACT_ATOMS: atom_id res chain seq x y z
N MET A 1 -5.74 -6.47 2.57
CA MET A 1 -4.46 -7.16 2.84
C MET A 1 -3.83 -6.75 4.17
N ILE A 2 -3.58 -5.45 4.40
CA ILE A 2 -2.85 -5.01 5.60
C ILE A 2 -3.69 -4.94 6.88
N GLU A 3 -5.01 -4.77 6.76
CA GLU A 3 -5.93 -4.62 7.91
C GLU A 3 -5.84 -5.76 8.93
N ALA A 4 -5.80 -7.02 8.47
CA ALA A 4 -5.66 -8.18 9.35
C ALA A 4 -4.34 -8.15 10.13
N ALA A 5 -3.25 -7.67 9.52
CA ALA A 5 -1.98 -7.51 10.20
C ALA A 5 -2.00 -6.36 11.22
N LEU A 6 -2.79 -5.32 10.98
CA LEU A 6 -2.97 -4.19 11.91
C LEU A 6 -3.91 -4.52 13.08
N ALA A 7 -4.76 -5.55 12.95
CA ALA A 7 -5.76 -5.94 13.93
C ALA A 7 -5.21 -6.77 15.11
N GLU A 8 -3.94 -7.18 15.08
CA GLU A 8 -3.38 -8.11 16.06
C GLU A 8 -2.26 -7.52 16.94
N GLY A 9 -2.11 -8.09 18.14
CA GLY A 9 -0.95 -7.88 19.01
C GLY A 9 -0.76 -6.46 19.57
N VAL A 10 0.50 -6.00 19.57
CA VAL A 10 0.87 -4.66 20.10
C VAL A 10 0.44 -3.53 19.18
N VAL A 11 0.33 -3.80 17.87
CA VAL A 11 -0.07 -2.80 16.87
C VAL A 11 -1.52 -2.41 17.07
N SER A 12 -2.44 -3.38 17.20
CA SER A 12 -3.86 -3.09 17.41
C SER A 12 -4.14 -2.37 18.72
N ARG A 13 -3.42 -2.73 19.81
CA ARG A 13 -3.47 -1.99 21.08
C ARG A 13 -2.99 -0.55 20.94
N GLY A 14 -1.94 -0.30 20.16
CA GLY A 14 -1.43 1.05 19.91
C GLY A 14 -2.47 1.93 19.20
N ILE A 15 -3.14 1.36 18.19
CA ILE A 15 -4.24 2.03 17.47
C ILE A 15 -5.42 2.29 18.41
N ALA A 16 -5.87 1.28 19.16
CA ALA A 16 -7.01 1.40 20.07
C ALA A 16 -6.79 2.41 21.20
N ASN A 17 -5.55 2.54 21.69
CA ASN A 17 -5.18 3.51 22.72
C ASN A 17 -4.88 4.90 22.15
N GLY A 18 -5.01 5.11 20.83
CA GLY A 18 -4.77 6.40 20.18
C GLY A 18 -3.31 6.86 20.18
N VAL A 19 -2.36 5.97 20.50
CA VAL A 19 -0.91 6.28 20.48
C VAL A 19 -0.29 6.01 19.11
N LEU A 20 -1.02 5.36 18.20
CA LEU A 20 -0.62 5.10 16.83
C LEU A 20 -1.75 5.48 15.86
N ASP A 21 -1.45 6.33 14.86
CA ASP A 21 -2.30 6.61 13.70
C ASP A 21 -1.66 5.99 12.46
N VAL A 22 -2.42 5.16 11.74
CA VAL A 22 -1.93 4.43 10.56
C VAL A 22 -2.79 4.78 9.36
N LYS A 23 -2.15 5.25 8.29
CA LYS A 23 -2.81 5.59 7.02
C LYS A 23 -2.32 4.66 5.92
N VAL A 24 -3.26 4.11 5.16
CA VAL A 24 -2.98 3.24 4.02
C VAL A 24 -3.33 4.00 2.76
N HIS A 25 -2.38 4.06 1.83
CA HIS A 25 -2.56 4.73 0.54
C HIS A 25 -2.45 3.70 -0.58
N ASP A 26 -3.46 3.63 -1.44
CA ASP A 26 -3.39 2.86 -2.68
C ASP A 26 -2.67 3.71 -3.73
N LEU A 27 -1.47 3.28 -4.15
CA LEU A 27 -0.69 4.01 -5.16
C LEU A 27 -1.46 4.23 -6.45
N ARG A 28 -2.41 3.33 -6.78
CA ARG A 28 -3.24 3.43 -7.97
C ARG A 28 -4.19 4.62 -7.93
N ASP A 29 -4.49 5.19 -6.75
CA ASP A 29 -5.30 6.42 -6.62
C ASP A 29 -4.54 7.68 -7.10
N HIS A 30 -3.22 7.59 -7.23
CA HIS A 30 -2.35 8.70 -7.61
C HIS A 30 -1.88 8.66 -9.08
N THR A 31 -2.46 7.76 -9.87
CA THR A 31 -2.16 7.59 -11.30
C THR A 31 -3.03 8.54 -12.13
N THR A 32 -2.55 8.92 -13.30
CA THR A 32 -3.26 9.85 -14.19
C THR A 32 -3.83 9.18 -15.44
N ASP A 33 -3.46 7.93 -15.69
CA ASP A 33 -3.93 7.16 -16.83
C ASP A 33 -5.22 6.38 -16.50
N ARG A 34 -5.94 5.98 -17.54
CA ARG A 34 -7.22 5.27 -17.40
C ARG A 34 -7.09 3.89 -16.73
N HIS A 35 -5.93 3.24 -16.88
CA HIS A 35 -5.72 1.88 -16.40
C HIS A 35 -5.18 1.85 -14.96
N ARG A 36 -4.81 3.00 -14.42
CA ARG A 36 -4.24 3.17 -13.09
C ARG A 36 -2.95 2.38 -12.91
N SER A 37 -2.08 2.44 -13.93
CA SER A 37 -0.82 1.71 -13.99
C SER A 37 0.17 2.27 -12.97
N VAL A 38 0.83 1.38 -12.23
CA VAL A 38 1.86 1.72 -11.21
C VAL A 38 3.23 1.12 -11.53
N ASP A 39 3.29 0.30 -12.57
CA ASP A 39 4.44 -0.40 -13.08
C ASP A 39 4.56 -0.16 -14.60
N ASP A 40 5.77 -0.33 -15.14
CA ASP A 40 6.06 -0.14 -16.56
C ASP A 40 7.35 -0.88 -16.94
N VAL A 41 7.40 -1.39 -18.18
CA VAL A 41 8.45 -2.26 -18.70
C VAL A 41 9.84 -1.60 -18.60
N PRO A 42 10.90 -2.35 -18.21
CA PRO A 42 12.23 -1.78 -18.11
C PRO A 42 12.77 -1.33 -19.48
N TYR A 43 13.34 -0.13 -19.51
CA TYR A 43 14.09 0.32 -20.68
C TYR A 43 15.26 -0.62 -20.98
N GLY A 44 15.44 -0.98 -22.26
CA GLY A 44 16.41 -1.99 -22.70
C GLY A 44 15.85 -3.42 -22.74
N GLY A 45 14.61 -3.63 -22.29
CA GLY A 45 13.93 -4.91 -22.31
C GLY A 45 14.39 -5.88 -21.21
N GLY A 46 13.83 -7.08 -21.23
CA GLY A 46 14.04 -8.10 -20.19
C GLY A 46 12.72 -8.59 -19.60
N PRO A 47 12.75 -9.63 -18.75
CA PRO A 47 11.55 -10.14 -18.10
C PRO A 47 11.10 -9.22 -16.96
N GLY A 48 9.79 -9.14 -16.76
CA GLY A 48 9.18 -8.41 -15.64
C GLY A 48 8.27 -7.28 -16.09
N MET A 49 7.80 -6.54 -15.10
CA MET A 49 7.28 -5.19 -15.23
C MET A 49 8.38 -4.27 -14.76
#